data_AF-A0A7W0TU34-F1
#
_entry.id   AF-A0A7W0TU34-F1
#
_cell.length_a   1.000
_cell.length_b   1.000
_cell.length_c   1.000
_cell.angle_alpha   90.00
_cell.angle_beta   90.00
_cell.angle_gamma   90.00
#
_symmetry.space_group_name_H-M   'P 1'
#
loop_
_entity.id
_entity.type
_entity.pdbx_description
1 polymer ?
#
loop_
_entity_poly.entity_id
_entity_poly.type
_entity_poly.pdbx_seq_one_letter_code
_entity_poly.pdbx_strand_id
1 'polypeptide(L)'
;SYTGLVPTTELDLDDMEDLPRDEVVELLVEDAAKGYDVVEARFGPDLMRKVERHVLLTIIDKLWVQHLTGMDELREGVGLQAYGQKDPLVVYKTEGYKLFDGLRANISHDVAHTVFRAQPVAAQQPLRTAVTDENGNVPAAPAENGAAAQPRKTRKIGPNDQCPCGSGKKFKHCHGAVGSAAGPGLKTLV
;
A
#
# COMPACT_ATOMS: atom_id res chain seq x y z
N SER A 1 -13.57 4.23 17.53
CA SER A 1 -12.85 4.16 16.25
C SER A 1 -13.45 3.04 15.43
N TYR A 2 -14.51 3.35 14.68
CA TYR A 2 -14.93 2.50 13.58
C TYR A 2 -13.76 2.46 12.58
N THR A 3 -13.04 1.34 12.48
CA THR A 3 -11.98 1.20 11.48
C THR A 3 -12.65 0.97 10.14
N GLY A 4 -13.12 2.05 9.53
CA GLY A 4 -13.97 1.99 8.34
C GLY A 4 -13.28 1.39 7.12
N LEU A 5 -14.11 1.07 6.13
CA LEU A 5 -13.66 0.71 4.78
C LEU A 5 -12.70 1.77 4.22
N VAL A 6 -12.96 3.04 4.54
CA VAL A 6 -12.23 4.24 4.15
C VAL A 6 -11.23 4.60 5.27
N PRO A 7 -9.92 4.41 5.09
CA PRO A 7 -8.94 4.66 6.15
C PRO A 7 -8.78 6.12 6.56
N THR A 8 -9.31 7.04 5.74
CA THR A 8 -9.26 8.50 5.95
C THR A 8 -10.57 9.05 6.53
N THR A 9 -11.52 8.19 6.87
CA THR A 9 -12.80 8.62 7.43
C THR A 9 -12.58 9.29 8.79
N GLU A 10 -13.26 10.40 9.01
CA GLU A 10 -13.31 11.08 10.30
C GLU A 10 -14.67 10.89 10.99
N LEU A 11 -15.61 10.20 10.33
CA LEU A 11 -16.94 9.93 10.86
C LEU A 11 -16.88 8.97 12.05
N ASP A 12 -17.68 9.25 13.07
CA ASP A 12 -17.92 8.36 14.19
C ASP A 12 -19.37 7.84 14.22
N LEU A 13 -19.72 7.11 15.28
CA LEU A 13 -21.06 6.53 15.43
C LEU A 13 -22.09 7.59 15.84
N ASP A 14 -21.66 8.64 16.51
CA ASP A 14 -22.52 9.70 17.04
C ASP A 14 -23.03 10.57 15.87
N ASP A 15 -22.20 10.75 14.83
CA ASP A 15 -22.58 11.38 13.55
C ASP A 15 -23.77 10.69 12.84
N MET A 16 -24.10 9.46 13.23
CA MET A 16 -25.13 8.62 12.59
C MET A 16 -26.30 8.25 13.50
N GLU A 17 -26.22 8.56 14.81
CA GLU A 17 -27.08 7.97 15.85
C GLU A 17 -28.57 8.32 15.69
N ASP A 18 -28.88 9.44 15.01
CA ASP A 18 -30.25 9.94 14.80
C ASP A 18 -30.66 10.08 13.33
N LEU A 19 -29.84 9.59 12.40
CA LEU A 19 -30.12 9.69 10.97
C LEU A 19 -30.97 8.50 10.49
N PRO A 20 -31.97 8.72 9.61
CA PRO A 20 -32.64 7.63 8.95
C PRO A 20 -31.66 6.87 8.05
N ARG A 21 -31.93 5.58 7.84
CA ARG A 21 -31.03 4.67 7.11
C ARG A 21 -30.52 5.23 5.78
N ASP A 22 -31.38 5.87 5.01
CA ASP A 22 -31.01 6.37 3.68
C ASP A 22 -30.07 7.57 3.76
N GLU A 23 -30.23 8.44 4.77
CA GLU A 23 -29.31 9.56 5.04
C GLU A 23 -27.95 9.05 5.55
N VAL A 24 -27.93 7.99 6.38
CA VAL A 24 -26.68 7.34 6.78
C VAL A 24 -25.93 6.78 5.57
N VAL A 25 -26.65 6.16 4.63
CA VAL A 25 -26.03 5.64 3.39
C VAL A 25 -25.45 6.78 2.57
N GLU A 26 -26.19 7.87 2.40
CA GLU A 26 -25.71 9.04 1.64
C GLU A 26 -24.46 9.65 2.28
N LEU A 27 -24.46 9.84 3.60
CA LEU A 27 -23.31 10.34 4.36
C LEU A 27 -22.07 9.46 4.16
N LEU A 28 -22.21 8.14 4.28
CA LEU A 28 -21.11 7.19 4.09
C LEU A 28 -20.59 7.15 2.64
N VAL A 29 -21.48 7.29 1.65
CA VAL A 29 -21.09 7.35 0.24
C VAL A 29 -20.32 8.64 -0.05
N GLU A 30 -20.74 9.76 0.53
CA GLU A 30 -20.04 11.04 0.37
C GLU A 30 -18.65 11.00 1.03
N ASP A 31 -18.53 10.44 2.24
CA ASP A 31 -17.25 10.24 2.90
C ASP A 31 -16.32 9.31 2.09
N ALA A 32 -16.86 8.23 1.53
CA ALA A 32 -16.11 7.35 0.65
C ALA A 32 -15.63 8.06 -0.62
N ALA A 33 -16.43 8.95 -1.22
CA ALA A 33 -16.02 9.74 -2.36
C ALA A 33 -14.85 10.68 -2.00
N LYS A 34 -14.95 11.40 -0.87
CA LYS A 34 -13.87 12.26 -0.36
C LYS A 34 -12.60 11.47 -0.06
N GLY A 35 -12.73 10.31 0.58
CA GLY A 35 -11.61 9.42 0.86
C GLY A 35 -10.95 8.89 -0.41
N TYR A 36 -11.73 8.68 -1.47
CA TYR A 36 -11.23 8.19 -2.74
C TYR A 36 -10.43 9.28 -3.48
N ASP A 37 -10.83 10.55 -3.40
CA ASP A 37 -10.06 11.68 -3.95
C ASP A 37 -8.64 11.74 -3.33
N VAL A 38 -8.53 11.48 -2.02
CA VAL A 38 -7.23 11.39 -1.32
C VAL A 38 -6.39 10.23 -1.83
N VAL A 39 -7.01 9.09 -2.14
CA VAL A 39 -6.32 7.93 -2.72
C VAL A 39 -5.85 8.25 -4.14
N GLU A 40 -6.72 8.80 -5.00
CA GLU A 40 -6.38 9.17 -6.38
C GLU A 40 -5.24 10.18 -6.43
N ALA A 41 -5.23 11.17 -5.53
CA ALA A 41 -4.15 12.14 -5.43
C ALA A 41 -2.76 11.51 -5.17
N ARG A 42 -2.68 10.33 -4.54
CA ARG A 42 -1.40 9.63 -4.28
C ARG A 42 -0.80 9.01 -5.53
N PHE A 43 -1.62 8.66 -6.52
CA PHE A 43 -1.20 8.00 -7.76
C PHE A 43 -1.22 8.94 -8.97
N GLY A 44 -2.11 9.93 -8.96
CA GLY A 44 -2.51 10.69 -10.15
C GLY A 44 -3.54 9.93 -11.00
N PRO A 45 -4.38 10.66 -11.76
CA PRO A 45 -5.57 10.08 -12.40
C PRO A 45 -5.25 8.96 -13.39
N ASP A 46 -4.22 9.14 -14.23
CA ASP A 46 -3.86 8.15 -15.26
C ASP A 46 -3.36 6.82 -14.69
N LEU A 47 -2.56 6.89 -13.62
CA LEU A 47 -2.06 5.68 -12.96
C LEU A 47 -3.17 5.02 -12.14
N MET A 48 -4.03 5.82 -11.49
CA MET A 48 -5.13 5.31 -10.69
C MET A 48 -6.11 4.45 -11.50
N ARG A 49 -6.45 4.85 -12.74
CA ARG A 49 -7.28 4.02 -13.64
C ARG A 49 -6.65 2.66 -13.95
N LYS A 50 -5.31 2.59 -14.03
CA LYS A 50 -4.59 1.32 -14.22
C LYS A 50 -4.61 0.47 -12.95
N VAL A 51 -4.47 1.11 -11.79
CA VAL A 51 -4.57 0.46 -10.48
C VAL A 51 -5.96 -0.15 -10.29
N GLU A 52 -7.03 0.61 -10.52
CA GLU A 52 -8.42 0.11 -10.45
C GLU A 52 -8.64 -1.11 -11.34
N ARG A 53 -8.24 -1.01 -12.60
CA ARG A 53 -8.38 -2.10 -13.56
C ARG A 53 -7.62 -3.34 -13.09
N HIS A 54 -6.39 -3.16 -12.61
CA HIS A 54 -5.57 -4.27 -12.14
C HIS A 54 -6.17 -4.94 -10.89
N VAL A 55 -6.63 -4.14 -9.92
CA VAL A 55 -7.29 -4.62 -8.71
C VAL A 55 -8.58 -5.38 -9.06
N LEU A 56 -9.44 -4.80 -9.90
CA LEU A 56 -10.69 -5.42 -10.33
C LEU A 56 -10.46 -6.77 -10.99
N LEU A 57 -9.56 -6.83 -11.97
CA LEU A 57 -9.27 -8.07 -12.70
C LEU A 57 -8.67 -9.14 -11.78
N THR A 58 -7.72 -8.76 -10.93
CA THR A 58 -7.05 -9.71 -10.03
C THR A 58 -8.00 -10.32 -9.01
N ILE A 59 -8.93 -9.53 -8.49
CA ILE A 59 -9.96 -9.99 -7.53
C ILE A 59 -10.99 -10.86 -8.23
N ILE A 60 -11.49 -10.45 -9.41
CA ILE A 60 -12.43 -11.26 -10.20
C ILE A 60 -11.82 -12.61 -10.53
N ASP A 61 -10.59 -12.65 -11.05
CA ASP A 61 -9.93 -13.91 -11.43
C ASP A 61 -9.79 -14.85 -10.22
N LYS A 62 -9.33 -14.33 -9.09
CA LYS A 62 -9.18 -15.11 -7.85
C LYS A 62 -10.52 -15.69 -7.37
N LEU A 63 -11.55 -14.84 -7.25
CA LEU A 63 -12.84 -15.25 -6.70
C LEU A 63 -13.64 -16.11 -7.68
N TRP A 64 -13.46 -15.90 -8.98
CA TRP A 64 -14.09 -16.72 -10.01
C TRP A 64 -13.59 -18.16 -9.98
N VAL A 65 -12.27 -18.37 -9.83
CA VAL A 65 -11.72 -19.72 -9.67
C VAL A 65 -12.32 -20.42 -8.44
N GLN A 66 -12.40 -19.70 -7.31
CA GLN A 66 -13.03 -20.24 -6.09
C GLN A 66 -14.52 -20.57 -6.31
N HIS A 67 -15.24 -19.71 -7.04
CA HIS A 67 -16.63 -19.97 -7.39
C HIS A 67 -16.78 -21.22 -8.26
N LEU A 68 -15.93 -21.42 -9.26
CA LEU A 68 -15.95 -22.63 -10.10
C LEU A 68 -15.73 -23.89 -9.26
N THR A 69 -14.76 -23.87 -8.34
CA THR A 69 -14.55 -24.98 -7.40
C THR A 69 -15.79 -25.24 -6.56
N GLY A 70 -16.42 -24.19 -6.01
CA GLY A 70 -17.67 -24.33 -5.25
C GLY A 70 -18.85 -24.86 -6.09
N MET A 71 -18.91 -24.51 -7.37
CA MET A 71 -19.93 -25.04 -8.30
C MET A 71 -19.69 -26.52 -8.62
N ASP A 72 -18.44 -26.96 -8.75
CA ASP A 72 -18.08 -28.36 -8.93
C ASP A 72 -18.44 -29.19 -7.69
N GLU A 73 -18.09 -28.71 -6.49
CA GLU A 73 -18.48 -29.33 -5.22
C GLU A 73 -20.00 -29.43 -5.05
N LEU A 74 -20.72 -28.36 -5.38
CA LEU A 74 -22.19 -28.35 -5.36
C LEU A 74 -22.75 -29.40 -6.32
N ARG A 75 -22.19 -29.51 -7.53
CA ARG A 75 -22.63 -30.48 -8.53
C ARG A 75 -22.44 -31.92 -8.06
N GLU A 76 -21.33 -32.24 -7.39
CA GLU A 76 -21.09 -33.55 -6.80
C GLU A 76 -22.04 -33.83 -5.63
N GLY A 77 -22.31 -32.81 -4.80
CA GLY A 77 -23.17 -32.91 -3.61
C GLY A 77 -24.67 -33.09 -3.92
N VAL A 78 -25.20 -32.43 -4.96
CA VAL A 78 -26.64 -32.54 -5.30
C VAL A 78 -27.04 -33.95 -5.75
N GLY A 79 -26.10 -34.74 -6.25
CA GLY A 79 -26.32 -36.16 -6.58
C GLY A 79 -26.68 -36.99 -5.34
N LEU A 80 -26.13 -36.65 -4.17
CA LEU A 80 -26.43 -37.32 -2.90
C LEU A 80 -27.74 -36.83 -2.27
N GLN A 81 -28.14 -35.57 -2.53
CA GLN A 81 -29.41 -34.99 -2.06
C GLN A 81 -30.65 -35.47 -2.84
N ALA A 82 -30.48 -36.12 -3.99
CA ALA A 82 -31.58 -36.72 -4.77
C ALA A 82 -32.40 -37.75 -3.97
N TYR A 83 -31.84 -38.30 -2.87
CA TYR A 83 -32.57 -39.15 -1.93
C TYR A 83 -33.68 -38.41 -1.15
N GLY A 84 -33.66 -37.07 -1.10
CA GLY A 84 -34.54 -36.23 -0.28
C GLY A 84 -35.81 -35.71 -0.95
N GLN A 85 -36.31 -36.34 -2.02
CA GLN A 85 -37.54 -35.97 -2.75
C GLN A 85 -37.55 -34.59 -3.45
N LYS A 86 -36.44 -33.84 -3.41
CA LYS A 86 -36.28 -32.58 -4.15
C LYS A 86 -35.57 -32.83 -5.47
N ASP A 87 -36.02 -32.15 -6.53
CA ASP A 87 -35.37 -32.21 -7.84
C ASP A 87 -33.92 -31.68 -7.75
N PRO A 88 -32.90 -32.50 -8.03
CA PRO A 88 -31.49 -32.09 -7.95
C PRO A 88 -31.15 -30.88 -8.83
N LEU A 89 -31.82 -30.73 -9.98
CA LEU A 89 -31.60 -29.60 -10.88
C LEU A 89 -32.10 -28.29 -10.27
N VAL A 90 -33.23 -28.34 -9.56
CA VAL A 90 -33.79 -27.17 -8.87
C VAL A 90 -32.88 -26.75 -7.71
N VAL A 91 -32.37 -27.71 -6.94
CA VAL A 91 -31.41 -27.44 -5.86
C VAL A 91 -30.13 -26.81 -6.41
N TYR A 92 -29.53 -27.41 -7.43
CA TYR A 92 -28.31 -26.90 -8.06
C TYR A 92 -28.47 -25.45 -8.54
N LYS A 93 -29.58 -25.12 -9.21
CA LYS A 93 -29.84 -23.75 -9.69
C LYS A 93 -30.00 -22.77 -8.53
N THR A 94 -30.76 -23.16 -7.50
CA THR A 94 -31.06 -22.28 -6.37
C THR A 94 -29.81 -22.00 -5.54
N GLU A 95 -29.06 -23.04 -5.20
CA GLU A 95 -27.82 -22.89 -4.41
C GLU A 95 -26.71 -22.25 -5.26
N GLY A 96 -26.58 -22.61 -6.54
CA GLY A 96 -25.62 -21.99 -7.45
C GLY A 96 -25.85 -20.49 -7.61
N TYR A 97 -27.11 -20.05 -7.68
CA TYR A 97 -27.44 -18.63 -7.72
C TYR A 97 -27.05 -17.91 -6.42
N LYS A 98 -27.27 -18.52 -5.25
CA LYS A 98 -26.81 -17.95 -3.96
C LYS A 98 -25.29 -17.81 -3.90
N LEU A 99 -24.56 -18.82 -4.39
CA LEU A 99 -23.09 -18.76 -4.50
C LEU A 99 -22.65 -17.62 -5.41
N PHE A 100 -23.35 -17.39 -6.52
CA PHE A 100 -23.06 -16.29 -7.45
C PHE A 100 -23.36 -14.91 -6.86
N ASP A 101 -24.47 -14.74 -6.14
CA ASP A 101 -24.76 -13.49 -5.44
C ASP A 101 -23.71 -13.20 -4.34
N GLY A 102 -23.27 -14.24 -3.61
CA GLY A 102 -22.16 -14.14 -2.68
C GLY A 102 -20.85 -13.72 -3.37
N LEU A 103 -20.52 -14.31 -4.53
CA LEU A 103 -19.37 -13.91 -5.34
C LEU A 103 -19.42 -12.42 -5.70
N ARG A 104 -20.57 -11.91 -6.17
CA ARG A 104 -20.73 -10.50 -6.54
C ARG A 104 -20.54 -9.56 -5.36
N ALA A 105 -21.09 -9.92 -4.20
CA ALA A 105 -20.93 -9.15 -2.97
C ALA A 105 -19.45 -9.11 -2.54
N ASN A 106 -18.76 -10.25 -2.58
CA ASN A 106 -17.35 -10.36 -2.23
C ASN A 106 -16.45 -9.59 -3.20
N ILE A 107 -16.70 -9.65 -4.51
CA ILE A 107 -15.97 -8.82 -5.50
C ILE A 107 -16.11 -7.34 -5.15
N SER A 108 -17.33 -6.87 -4.92
CA SER A 108 -17.60 -5.46 -4.63
C SER A 108 -16.89 -5.01 -3.35
N HIS A 109 -16.96 -5.83 -2.29
CA HIS A 109 -16.30 -5.58 -1.02
C HIS A 109 -14.77 -5.54 -1.17
N ASP A 110 -14.16 -6.60 -1.72
CA ASP A 110 -12.71 -6.72 -1.84
C ASP A 110 -12.14 -5.62 -2.73
N VAL A 111 -12.81 -5.28 -3.84
CA VAL A 111 -12.36 -4.19 -4.74
C VAL A 111 -12.34 -2.87 -3.98
N ALA A 112 -13.43 -2.51 -3.32
CA ALA A 112 -13.47 -1.27 -2.55
C ALA A 112 -12.38 -1.27 -1.47
N HIS A 113 -12.31 -2.33 -0.67
CA HIS A 113 -11.36 -2.43 0.43
C HIS A 113 -9.89 -2.34 -0.01
N THR A 114 -9.54 -2.99 -1.13
CA THR A 114 -8.19 -2.97 -1.70
C THR A 114 -7.86 -1.61 -2.33
N VAL A 115 -8.79 -1.01 -3.07
CA VAL A 115 -8.57 0.31 -3.70
C VAL A 115 -8.28 1.37 -2.65
N PHE A 116 -9.07 1.45 -1.58
CA PHE A 116 -8.88 2.44 -0.51
C PHE A 116 -7.56 2.30 0.28
N ARG A 117 -6.95 1.11 0.24
CA ARG A 117 -5.67 0.79 0.92
C ARG A 117 -4.47 0.77 -0.02
N ALA A 118 -4.67 1.03 -1.31
CA ALA A 118 -3.61 1.03 -2.29
C ALA A 118 -2.56 2.09 -1.94
N GLN A 119 -1.28 1.72 -2.05
CA GLN A 119 -0.15 2.62 -1.89
C GLN A 119 0.77 2.53 -3.10
N PRO A 120 1.35 3.65 -3.56
CA PRO A 120 2.35 3.62 -4.60
C PRO A 120 3.59 2.89 -4.07
N VAL A 121 3.95 1.79 -4.72
CA VAL A 121 5.23 1.15 -4.45
C VAL A 121 6.30 2.07 -5.04
N ALA A 122 7.06 2.74 -4.18
CA ALA A 122 8.25 3.45 -4.61
C ALA A 122 9.14 2.43 -5.33
N ALA A 123 9.37 2.63 -6.64
CA ALA A 123 10.29 1.81 -7.38
C ALA A 123 11.65 1.88 -6.66
N GLN A 124 11.99 0.83 -5.92
CA GLN A 124 13.35 0.66 -5.44
C GLN A 124 14.19 0.63 -6.71
N GLN A 125 14.95 1.71 -6.96
CA GLN A 125 15.92 1.69 -8.04
C GLN A 125 16.74 0.41 -7.81
N PRO A 126 16.87 -0.49 -8.80
CA PRO A 126 17.76 -1.62 -8.64
C PRO A 126 19.09 -0.99 -8.28
N LEU A 127 19.61 -1.30 -7.08
CA LEU A 127 20.97 -0.95 -6.72
C LEU A 127 21.79 -1.52 -7.87
N ARG A 128 22.28 -0.64 -8.74
CA ARG A 128 23.26 -1.03 -9.73
C ARG A 128 24.44 -1.44 -8.87
N THR A 129 24.60 -2.75 -8.68
CA THR A 129 25.82 -3.32 -8.18
C THR A 129 26.88 -2.84 -9.15
N ALA A 130 27.65 -1.84 -8.72
CA ALA A 130 28.81 -1.39 -9.44
C ALA A 130 29.70 -2.64 -9.55
N VAL A 131 29.69 -3.27 -10.72
CA VAL A 131 30.65 -4.31 -11.04
C VAL A 131 31.98 -3.55 -11.14
N THR A 132 32.73 -3.54 -10.05
CA THR A 132 34.12 -3.08 -10.06
C THR A 132 34.90 -4.09 -10.87
N ASP A 133 35.64 -3.61 -11.87
CA ASP A 133 36.64 -4.43 -12.52
C ASP A 133 37.75 -4.82 -11.52
N GLU A 134 38.58 -5.80 -11.87
CA GLU A 134 39.63 -6.36 -11.00
C GLU A 134 40.72 -5.33 -10.61
N ASN A 135 40.67 -4.12 -11.16
CA ASN A 135 41.58 -3.01 -10.89
C ASN A 135 40.95 -1.90 -10.04
N GLY A 136 39.71 -2.08 -9.56
CA GLY A 136 39.05 -1.14 -8.65
C GLY A 136 38.58 0.16 -9.31
N ASN A 137 38.46 0.19 -10.63
CA ASN A 137 37.98 1.36 -11.36
C ASN A 137 36.47 1.26 -11.63
N VAL A 138 35.77 2.37 -11.45
CA VAL A 138 34.34 2.50 -11.75
C VAL A 138 34.21 3.19 -13.11
N PRO A 139 33.59 2.58 -14.14
CA PRO A 139 33.41 3.24 -15.43
C PRO A 139 32.48 4.44 -15.27
N ALA A 140 32.94 5.62 -15.67
CA ALA A 140 32.13 6.83 -15.71
C ALA A 140 31.11 6.74 -16.87
N ALA A 141 29.82 6.83 -16.55
CA ALA A 141 28.75 6.95 -17.53
C ALA A 141 28.78 8.34 -18.23
N PRO A 142 28.30 8.47 -19.48
CA PRO A 142 28.36 9.72 -20.21
C PRO A 142 27.38 10.74 -19.62
N ALA A 143 27.87 11.97 -19.43
CA ALA A 143 27.10 13.08 -18.89
C ALA A 143 26.27 13.75 -20.00
N GLU A 144 24.96 13.70 -19.88
CA GLU A 144 24.02 14.53 -20.63
C GLU A 144 23.47 15.65 -19.74
N ASN A 145 23.54 16.87 -20.27
CA ASN A 145 23.42 18.13 -19.54
C ASN A 145 21.98 18.43 -19.08
N GLY A 146 21.80 18.66 -17.79
CA GLY A 146 20.61 19.28 -17.21
C GLY A 146 20.87 19.67 -15.77
N ALA A 147 20.83 20.96 -15.47
CA ALA A 147 21.22 21.55 -14.18
C ALA A 147 20.49 20.91 -12.99
N ALA A 148 21.25 20.29 -12.08
CA ALA A 148 20.77 19.84 -10.78
C ALA A 148 21.81 20.16 -9.71
N ALA A 149 21.35 20.81 -8.64
CA ALA A 149 22.14 21.15 -7.47
C ALA A 149 22.84 19.89 -6.92
N GLN A 150 24.17 19.96 -6.79
CA GLN A 150 24.95 18.85 -6.26
C GLN A 150 24.53 18.59 -4.80
N PRO A 151 24.14 17.36 -4.42
CA PRO A 151 23.98 17.03 -3.02
C PRO A 151 25.36 17.14 -2.37
N ARG A 152 25.51 18.01 -1.37
CA ARG A 152 26.74 18.12 -0.59
C ARG A 152 27.04 16.73 0.01
N LYS A 153 27.99 16.02 -0.58
CA LYS A 153 28.58 14.82 0.03
C LYS A 153 29.04 15.23 1.42
N THR A 154 28.36 14.77 2.45
CA THR A 154 28.81 14.90 3.83
C THR A 154 30.12 14.13 3.94
N ARG A 155 31.23 14.86 3.85
CA ARG A 155 32.57 14.31 3.98
C ARG A 155 32.67 13.72 5.38
N LYS A 156 32.85 12.40 5.50
CA LYS A 156 33.10 11.76 6.79
C LYS A 156 34.42 12.34 7.34
N ILE A 157 34.33 13.07 8.45
CA ILE A 157 35.47 13.73 9.09
C ILE A 157 36.35 12.64 9.71
N GLY A 158 37.61 12.58 9.30
CA GLY A 158 38.56 11.58 9.79
C GLY A 158 39.10 11.92 11.19
N PRO A 159 39.59 10.93 11.98
CA PRO A 159 40.09 11.18 13.35
C PRO A 159 41.21 12.22 13.45
N ASN A 160 42.00 12.43 12.39
CA ASN A 160 43.10 13.41 12.36
C ASN A 160 42.73 14.74 11.67
N ASP A 161 41.51 14.87 11.10
CA ASP A 161 41.05 16.11 10.46
C ASP A 161 40.88 17.23 11.51
N GLN A 162 40.92 18.49 11.07
CA GLN A 162 40.61 19.62 11.94
C GLN A 162 39.17 19.52 12.45
N CYS A 163 38.98 19.73 13.75
CA CYS A 163 37.67 19.60 14.37
C CYS A 163 36.74 20.74 13.92
N PRO A 164 35.50 20.43 13.46
CA PRO A 164 34.58 21.44 12.91
C PRO A 164 34.02 22.43 13.94
N CYS A 165 34.33 22.27 15.23
CA CYS A 165 33.95 23.21 16.29
C CYS A 165 34.83 24.48 16.32
N GLY A 166 35.82 24.60 15.41
CA GLY A 166 36.69 25.78 15.33
C GLY A 166 37.78 25.85 16.40
N SER A 167 37.98 24.79 17.19
CA SER A 167 38.96 24.77 18.30
C SER A 167 40.43 24.71 17.88
N GLY A 168 40.73 24.58 16.57
CA GLY A 168 42.08 24.42 16.03
C GLY A 168 42.73 23.05 16.33
N LYS A 169 42.05 22.14 17.04
CA LYS A 169 42.56 20.81 17.41
C LYS A 169 42.09 19.73 16.43
N LYS A 170 42.83 18.61 16.34
CA LYS A 170 42.42 17.43 15.55
C LYS A 170 41.19 16.76 16.17
N PHE A 171 40.31 16.17 15.35
CA PHE A 171 39.01 15.64 15.75
C PHE A 171 39.10 14.64 16.92
N LYS A 172 40.03 13.68 16.87
CA LYS A 172 40.27 12.68 17.94
C LYS A 172 40.72 13.25 19.30
N HIS A 173 41.20 14.49 19.33
CA HIS A 173 41.63 15.18 20.55
C HIS A 173 40.62 16.24 20.99
N CYS A 174 39.43 16.25 20.38
CA CYS A 174 38.34 17.14 20.70
C CYS A 174 37.04 16.32 20.77
N HIS A 175 36.17 16.41 19.77
CA HIS A 175 34.86 15.74 19.78
C HIS A 175 34.92 14.22 19.49
N GLY A 176 36.06 13.72 19.00
CA GLY A 176 36.31 12.30 18.78
C GLY A 176 37.15 11.63 19.88
N ALA A 177 37.36 12.30 21.02
CA ALA A 177 38.12 11.74 22.13
C ALA A 177 37.28 10.72 22.90
N VAL A 178 37.66 9.45 22.84
CA VAL A 178 37.10 8.39 23.67
C VAL A 178 37.63 8.54 25.10
N GLY A 179 36.92 9.31 25.92
CA GLY A 179 37.25 9.49 27.33
C GLY A 179 36.87 10.84 27.94
N SER A 180 35.61 11.28 27.83
CA SER A 180 34.95 12.14 28.83
C SER A 180 33.44 12.16 28.58
N ALA A 181 32.68 12.02 29.66
CA ALA A 181 31.26 11.75 29.70
C ALA A 181 30.36 13.00 29.51
N ALA A 182 29.07 12.71 29.28
CA ALA A 182 27.86 13.54 29.38
C ALA A 182 27.35 14.26 28.10
N GLY A 183 26.13 13.90 27.69
CA GLY A 183 25.29 14.65 26.72
C GLY A 183 24.60 15.87 27.36
N PRO A 184 23.48 16.41 26.84
CA PRO A 184 22.66 16.00 25.69
C PRO A 184 22.36 17.16 24.68
N GLY A 185 21.69 16.84 23.57
CA GLY A 185 20.80 17.79 22.89
C GLY A 185 21.28 18.37 21.56
N LEU A 186 21.06 17.63 20.45
CA LEU A 186 20.97 18.26 19.15
C LEU A 186 19.58 18.91 19.04
N LYS A 187 19.50 20.20 19.34
CA LYS A 187 18.42 21.05 18.83
C LYS A 187 18.74 21.38 17.37
N THR A 188 17.92 20.86 16.47
CA THR A 188 17.81 21.32 15.09
C THR A 188 17.42 22.80 15.10
N LEU A 189 18.21 23.65 14.46
CA LEU A 189 17.85 25.04 14.17
C LEU A 189 18.24 25.32 12.72
N VAL A 190 17.17 25.54 11.94
CA VAL A 190 17.00 26.23 10.63
C VAL A 190 18.05 25.97 9.55
#